data_AF-A0A850G6C9-F1
#
_entry.id   AF-A0A850G6C9-F1
#
_cell.length_a   1.000
_cell.length_b   1.000
_cell.length_c   1.000
_cell.angle_alpha   90.00
_cell.angle_beta   90.00
_cell.angle_gamma   90.00
#
_symmetry.space_group_name_H-M   'P 1'
#
loop_
_entity.id
_entity.type
_entity.pdbx_description
1 polymer ?
#
loop_
_entity_poly.entity_id
_entity_poly.type
_entity_poly.pdbx_seq_one_letter_code
_entity_poly.pdbx_strand_id
1 'polypeptide(L)' 'MPLRRTLLFALPLALALTTAACAGSAGEPTVDLSVAAIPDVNPTSASFERDVHPDDYAGSISAWYFGHAT' A
#
# COMPACT_ATOMS: atom_id res chain seq x y z
N MET A 1 -12.68 50.01 -25.66
CA MET A 1 -13.49 48.85 -26.10
C MET A 1 -12.66 48.03 -27.10
N PRO A 2 -12.60 46.69 -27.03
CA PRO A 2 -12.28 45.83 -25.89
C PRO A 2 -10.98 45.01 -26.13
N LEU A 3 -10.12 44.96 -25.11
CA LEU A 3 -9.16 43.87 -24.90
C LEU A 3 -9.91 42.64 -24.38
N ARG A 4 -9.30 41.45 -24.54
CA ARG A 4 -9.64 40.11 -23.99
C ARG A 4 -10.29 39.15 -25.00
N ARG A 5 -9.43 38.62 -25.88
CA ARG A 5 -9.68 37.43 -26.71
C ARG A 5 -8.48 36.50 -26.57
N THR A 6 -8.15 36.10 -25.35
CA THR A 6 -7.08 35.14 -25.11
C THR A 6 -7.51 34.25 -23.95
N LEU A 7 -7.36 32.93 -24.13
CA LEU A 7 -7.66 31.86 -23.18
C LEU A 7 -9.13 31.48 -23.01
N LEU A 8 -9.70 30.72 -23.95
CA LEU A 8 -10.90 29.91 -23.68
C LEU A 8 -10.95 28.58 -24.45
N PHE A 9 -9.79 28.04 -24.85
CA PHE A 9 -9.73 26.80 -25.66
C PHE A 9 -8.70 25.76 -25.22
N ALA A 10 -8.20 25.83 -23.97
CA ALA A 10 -7.18 24.91 -23.47
C ALA A 10 -7.62 24.01 -22.31
N LEU A 11 -8.91 23.99 -21.95
CA LEU A 11 -9.37 23.28 -20.75
C LEU A 11 -9.86 21.82 -20.94
N PRO A 12 -10.34 21.34 -22.12
CA PRO A 12 -10.87 19.97 -22.17
C PRO A 12 -9.79 18.88 -22.34
N LEU A 13 -8.55 19.23 -22.74
CA LEU A 13 -7.51 18.23 -23.02
C LEU A 13 -6.79 17.73 -21.75
N ALA A 14 -6.73 18.55 -20.69
CA ALA A 14 -6.04 18.19 -19.45
C ALA A 14 -6.82 17.16 -18.61
N LEU A 15 -8.14 17.03 -18.81
CA LEU A 15 -8.98 16.11 -18.02
C LEU A 15 -8.98 14.68 -18.59
N ALA A 16 -8.53 14.48 -19.83
CA ALA A 16 -8.50 13.15 -20.47
C ALA A 16 -7.22 12.34 -20.17
N LEU A 17 -6.16 12.98 -19.67
CA LEU A 17 -4.88 12.29 -19.37
C LEU A 17 -4.76 11.75 -17.94
N THR A 18 -5.65 12.10 -17.02
CA THR A 18 -5.53 11.69 -15.61
C THR A 18 -6.15 10.32 -15.30
N THR A 19 -6.96 9.74 -16.18
CA THR A 19 -7.64 8.46 -15.92
C THR A 19 -6.89 7.23 -16.45
N ALA A 20 -5.82 7.40 -17.22
CA ALA A 20 -5.10 6.28 -17.84
C ALA A 20 -3.99 5.67 -16.96
N ALA A 21 -3.64 6.29 -15.83
CA ALA A 21 -2.50 5.87 -15.02
C ALA A 21 -2.80 4.75 -14.00
N CYS A 22 -4.07 4.37 -13.80
CA CYS A 22 -4.45 3.37 -12.78
C CYS A 22 -4.97 2.04 -13.37
N ALA A 23 -4.84 1.81 -14.68
CA ALA A 23 -5.36 0.62 -15.35
C ALA A 23 -4.34 -0.54 -15.44
N GLY A 24 -3.34 -0.55 -14.56
CA GLY A 24 -2.42 -1.67 -14.43
C GLY A 24 -2.91 -2.64 -13.36
N SER A 25 -3.90 -3.50 -13.66
CA SER A 25 -4.10 -4.70 -12.84
C SER A 25 -3.03 -5.72 -13.23
N ALA A 26 -1.79 -5.47 -12.82
CA ALA A 26 -0.87 -6.59 -12.63
C ALA A 26 -1.58 -7.51 -11.63
N GLY A 27 -1.87 -8.76 -12.03
CA GLY A 27 -2.58 -9.69 -11.17
C GLY A 27 -1.99 -9.66 -9.77
N GLU A 28 -2.84 -9.51 -8.75
CA GLU A 28 -2.36 -9.42 -7.38
C GLU A 28 -1.50 -10.66 -7.09
N PRO A 29 -0.30 -10.48 -6.51
CA PRO A 29 0.51 -11.62 -6.12
C PRO A 29 -0.28 -12.43 -5.09
N THR A 30 -0.80 -13.59 -5.50
CA THR A 30 -1.41 -14.53 -4.57
C THR A 30 -0.30 -15.11 -3.70
N VAL A 31 -0.23 -14.68 -2.44
CA VAL A 31 0.69 -15.24 -1.46
C VAL A 31 0.04 -16.49 -0.88
N ASP A 32 0.69 -17.64 -1.06
CA ASP A 32 0.31 -18.85 -0.37
C ASP A 32 0.75 -18.76 1.09
N LEU A 33 -0.24 -18.67 2.00
CA LEU A 33 -0.03 -18.60 3.44
C LEU A 33 -0.27 -19.95 4.12
N SER A 34 -0.36 -21.07 3.38
CA SER A 34 -0.50 -22.41 3.97
C SER A 34 0.80 -22.92 4.58
N VAL A 35 1.34 -22.18 5.55
CA VAL A 35 2.53 -22.54 6.32
C VAL A 35 2.13 -23.08 7.69
N ALA A 36 3.02 -23.80 8.37
CA ALA A 36 2.77 -24.17 9.76
C ALA A 36 2.91 -22.94 10.68
N ALA A 37 2.16 -22.91 11.78
CA ALA A 37 2.40 -21.93 12.84
C ALA A 37 3.80 -22.16 13.44
N ILE A 38 4.46 -21.07 13.85
CA ILE A 38 5.80 -21.10 14.45
C ILE A 38 5.78 -20.42 15.83
N PRO A 39 6.61 -20.85 16.79
CA PRO A 39 6.68 -20.20 18.09
C PRO A 39 7.26 -18.80 17.98
N ASP A 40 6.64 -17.83 18.66
CA ASP A 40 7.16 -16.48 18.79
C ASP A 40 8.36 -16.44 19.75
N VAL A 41 9.55 -16.27 19.17
CA VAL A 41 10.82 -16.23 19.90
C VAL A 41 11.25 -14.82 20.31
N ASN A 42 10.45 -13.77 20.05
CA ASN A 42 10.79 -12.40 20.43
C ASN A 42 10.31 -12.10 21.87
N PRO A 43 11.20 -11.97 22.87
CA PRO A 43 10.81 -11.74 24.27
C PRO A 43 10.16 -10.38 24.52
N THR A 44 10.26 -9.44 23.57
CA THR A 44 9.58 -8.14 23.64
C THR A 44 8.19 -8.14 22.99
N SER A 45 7.79 -9.27 22.39
CA SER A 45 6.49 -9.42 21.75
C SER A 45 5.37 -9.63 22.77
N ALA A 46 4.17 -9.13 22.44
CA ALA A 46 2.97 -9.38 23.22
C ALA A 46 2.50 -10.85 23.15
N SER A 47 2.99 -11.61 22.16
CA SER A 47 2.66 -13.02 21.93
C SER A 47 3.82 -13.97 22.20
N PHE A 48 4.81 -13.55 22.99
CA PHE A 48 5.99 -14.36 23.30
C PHE A 48 5.63 -15.79 23.75
N GLU A 49 6.37 -16.78 23.24
CA GLU A 49 6.20 -18.24 23.45
C GLU A 49 4.90 -18.86 22.90
N ARG A 50 4.03 -18.08 22.26
CA ARG A 50 2.84 -18.61 21.58
C ARG A 50 3.18 -19.02 20.14
N ASP A 51 2.59 -20.12 19.68
CA ASP A 51 2.58 -20.43 18.25
C ASP A 51 1.74 -19.39 17.49
N VAL A 52 2.34 -18.76 16.48
CA VAL A 52 1.73 -17.72 15.65
C VAL A 52 1.69 -18.17 14.19
N HIS A 53 0.54 -17.97 13.55
CA HIS A 53 0.31 -18.23 12.14
C HIS A 53 0.17 -16.89 11.38
N PRO A 54 0.63 -16.78 10.11
CA PRO A 54 0.44 -15.56 9.33
C PRO A 54 -1.01 -15.08 9.25
N ASP A 55 -1.97 -16.01 9.20
CA ASP A 55 -3.40 -15.68 9.17
C ASP A 55 -3.91 -15.00 10.46
N ASP A 56 -3.21 -15.15 11.59
CA ASP A 56 -3.55 -14.42 12.82
C ASP A 56 -3.42 -12.89 12.62
N TYR A 57 -2.68 -12.47 11.59
CA TYR A 57 -2.44 -11.08 11.21
C TYR A 57 -3.04 -10.74 9.85
N ALA A 58 -3.90 -11.60 9.27
CA ALA A 58 -4.59 -11.30 8.02
C ALA A 58 -5.41 -10.00 8.14
N GLY A 59 -5.22 -9.08 7.20
CA GLY A 59 -5.85 -7.75 7.25
C GLY A 59 -5.21 -6.76 8.22
N SER A 60 -4.14 -7.14 8.93
CA SER A 60 -3.35 -6.24 9.76
C SER A 60 -2.23 -5.57 8.95
N ILE A 61 -1.93 -4.31 9.26
CA ILE A 61 -0.78 -3.61 8.69
C ILE A 61 0.41 -3.77 9.64
N SER A 62 1.44 -4.49 9.21
CA SER A 62 2.71 -4.56 9.94
C SER A 62 3.56 -3.33 9.65
N ALA A 63 4.06 -2.64 10.68
CA ALA A 63 5.06 -1.59 10.55
C ALA A 63 6.37 -2.05 11.19
N TRP A 64 7.48 -1.90 10.47
CA TRP A 64 8.82 -2.19 10.97
C TRP A 64 9.50 -0.88 11.32
N TYR A 65 9.72 -0.64 12.62
CA TYR A 65 10.44 0.54 13.08
C TYR A 65 11.93 0.22 13.17
N PHE A 66 12.71 0.73 12.22
CA PHE A 66 14.17 0.71 12.31
C PHE A 66 14.62 1.94 13.11
N GLY A 67 14.69 1.77 14.43
CA GLY A 67 15.23 2.81 15.30
C GLY A 67 16.67 3.15 14.93
N HIS A 68 16.97 4.44 14.80
CA HIS A 68 18.33 4.94 14.63
C HIS A 68 19.12 4.70 15.93
N ALA A 69 20.09 3.78 15.90
CA ALA A 69 21.06 3.65 16.98
C ALA A 69 21.98 4.87 16.95
N THR A 70 21.93 5.71 18.00
CA THR A 70 22.90 6.80 18.26
C THR A 70 23.98 6.33 19.21
#